data_AF-J0PGK9-F1
#
_entry.id   AF-J0PGK9-F1
#
_cell.length_a   1.000
_cell.length_b   1.000
_cell.length_c   1.000
_cell.angle_alpha   90.00
_cell.angle_beta   90.00
_cell.angle_gamma   90.00
#
_symmetry.space_group_name_H-M   'P 1'
#
loop_
_entity.id
_entity.type
_entity.pdbx_description
1 polymer ?
#
loop_
_entity_poly.entity_id
_entity_poly.type
_entity_poly.pdbx_seq_one_letter_code
_entity_poly.pdbx_strand_id
1 'polypeptide(L)' 'MNLLWTIRNRAYHWENLLKIQPNKRPRITTSFSGKTKNIPMDRILVIGVEPNKITLFLDDLIKSVGNKDFEDLSSL' A
#
# COMPACT_ATOMS: atom_id res chain seq x y z
N MET A 1 8.95 -4.52 11.40
CA MET A 1 7.98 -3.52 10.92
C MET A 1 7.12 -4.17 9.83
N ASN A 2 5.80 -4.23 9.98
CA ASN A 2 4.91 -4.81 8.96
C ASN A 2 4.61 -3.76 7.88
N LEU A 3 4.72 -4.13 6.60
CA LEU A 3 4.49 -3.25 5.45
C LEU A 3 3.11 -2.56 5.52
N LEU A 4 2.06 -3.34 5.81
CA LEU A 4 0.68 -2.83 5.92
C LEU A 4 0.51 -1.85 7.06
N TRP A 5 1.22 -2.06 8.17
CA TRP A 5 1.17 -1.14 9.30
C TRP A 5 1.78 0.22 8.96
N THR A 6 2.91 0.24 8.25
CA THR A 6 3.50 1.51 7.79
C THR A 6 2.60 2.23 6.79
N ILE A 7 1.94 1.50 5.89
CA ILE A 7 0.95 2.07 4.95
C ILE A 7 -0.22 2.69 5.73
N ARG A 8 -0.80 1.95 6.69
CA ARG A 8 -1.87 2.45 7.57
C ARG A 8 -1.48 3.76 8.25
N ASN A 9 -0.31 3.82 8.88
CA ASN A 9 0.12 5.01 9.63
C ASN A 9 0.31 6.23 8.71
N ARG A 10 0.71 6.03 7.45
CA ARG A 10 0.83 7.13 6.47
C ARG A 10 -0.51 7.60 5.94
N ALA A 11 -1.46 6.69 5.77
CA ALA A 11 -2.83 6.98 5.36
C ALA A 11 -3.65 7.68 6.48
N TYR A 12 -3.25 7.55 7.75
CA TYR A 12 -3.91 8.23 8.89
C TYR A 12 -4.03 9.74 8.68
N HIS A 13 -3.02 10.35 8.06
CA HIS A 13 -3.11 11.72 7.58
C HIS A 13 -3.79 11.69 6.20
N TRP A 14 -5.10 11.90 6.16
CA TRP A 14 -5.92 11.81 4.94
C TRP A 14 -5.37 12.63 3.76
N GLU A 15 -4.72 13.76 4.02
CA GLU A 15 -4.04 14.56 3.00
C GLU A 15 -2.95 13.80 2.23
N ASN A 16 -2.33 12.77 2.82
CA ASN A 16 -1.32 11.95 2.16
C ASN A 16 -1.91 11.03 1.10
N LEU A 17 -3.23 10.77 1.12
CA LEU A 17 -3.89 9.92 0.14
C LEU A 17 -3.68 10.45 -1.28
N LEU A 18 -3.74 11.78 -1.46
CA LEU A 18 -3.65 12.40 -2.79
C LEU A 18 -2.32 13.11 -3.05
N LYS A 19 -1.45 13.23 -2.04
CA LYS A 19 -0.20 13.98 -2.16
C LYS A 19 0.91 13.18 -2.82
N ILE A 20 1.59 13.86 -3.74
CA ILE A 20 2.85 13.44 -4.33
C ILE A 20 4.00 14.23 -3.68
N GLN A 21 5.09 13.54 -3.39
CA GLN A 21 6.33 14.13 -2.90
C GLN A 21 7.09 14.82 -4.05
N PRO A 22 7.99 15.78 -3.78
CA PRO A 22 8.77 16.47 -4.81
C PRO A 22 9.55 15.54 -5.77
N ASN A 23 9.91 14.34 -5.31
CA ASN A 23 10.58 13.31 -6.11
C ASN A 23 9.61 12.46 -6.97
N LYS A 24 8.38 12.94 -7.19
CA LYS A 24 7.32 12.26 -7.95
C LYS A 24 6.90 10.91 -7.37
N ARG A 25 6.96 10.74 -6.05
CA ARG A 25 6.51 9.51 -5.36
C ARG A 25 5.27 9.77 -4.51
N PRO A 26 4.37 8.79 -4.33
CA PRO A 26 3.26 8.91 -3.39
C PRO A 26 3.73 9.20 -1.96
N ARG A 27 2.95 9.95 -1.19
CA ARG A 27 3.20 10.15 0.25
C ARG A 27 2.95 8.86 1.06
N ILE A 28 2.05 8.00 0.59
CA ILE A 28 1.86 6.63 1.10
C ILE A 28 2.92 5.72 0.48
N THR A 29 4.15 5.82 0.99
CA THR A 29 5.27 5.00 0.52
C THR A 29 6.15 4.56 1.68
N THR A 30 6.78 3.39 1.54
CA THR A 30 7.75 2.88 2.51
C THR A 30 8.84 2.10 1.80
N SER A 31 10.03 2.17 2.38
CA SER A 31 11.13 1.30 2.00
C SER A 31 10.87 -0.11 2.52
N PHE A 32 11.18 -1.10 1.69
CA PHE A 32 11.15 -2.51 1.99
C PHE A 32 12.54 -3.10 1.70
N SER A 33 13.13 -3.71 2.72
CA SER A 33 14.45 -4.34 2.66
C SER A 33 14.40 -5.82 3.08
N GLY A 34 13.22 -6.44 3.01
CA GLY A 34 13.03 -7.84 3.38
C GLY A 34 13.66 -8.82 2.40
N LYS A 35 13.85 -10.08 2.81
CA LYS A 35 14.22 -11.16 1.89
C LYS A 35 12.95 -11.74 1.27
N THR A 36 12.72 -11.50 -0.01
CA THR A 36 11.72 -12.24 -0.79
C THR A 36 12.32 -13.57 -1.22
N LYS A 37 11.63 -14.69 -0.97
CA LYS A 37 12.15 -16.05 -1.24
C LYS A 37 12.66 -16.26 -2.68
N ASN A 38 12.15 -15.48 -3.64
CA ASN A 38 12.37 -15.70 -5.07
C ASN A 38 13.05 -14.51 -5.79
N ILE A 39 13.43 -13.44 -5.10
CA ILE A 39 14.05 -12.28 -5.74
C ILE A 39 15.27 -11.85 -4.91
N PRO A 40 16.49 -11.97 -5.43
CA PRO A 40 17.64 -11.32 -4.83
C PRO A 40 17.42 -9.81 -4.89
N MET A 41 17.22 -9.18 -3.74
CA MET A 41 17.19 -7.72 -3.65
C MET A 41 18.63 -7.22 -3.47
N ASP A 42 19.21 -6.73 -4.56
CA ASP A 42 20.48 -5.98 -4.56
C ASP A 42 20.28 -4.54 -4.05
N ARG A 43 19.02 -4.08 -3.92
CA ARG A 43 18.66 -2.69 -3.60
C ARG A 43 17.42 -2.63 -2.69
N ILE A 44 17.26 -1.49 -2.01
CA ILE A 44 16.06 -1.15 -1.24
C ILE A 44 14.90 -0.92 -2.21
N LEU A 45 13.86 -1.76 -2.10
CA LEU A 45 12.62 -1.56 -2.86
C LEU A 45 11.78 -0.48 -2.18
N VAL A 46 11.29 0.49 -2.93
CA VAL A 46 10.36 1.51 -2.44
C VAL A 46 8.97 1.14 -2.93
N ILE A 47 8.08 0.80 -2.00
CA ILE A 47 6.70 0.41 -2.27
C ILE A 47 5.80 1.59 -1.90
N GLY A 48 4.80 1.89 -2.71
CA GLY A 48 3.82 2.91 -2.38
C GLY A 48 2.46 2.64 -3.02
N VAL A 49 1.44 3.29 -2.50
CA VAL A 49 0.09 3.29 -3.09
C VAL A 49 -0.04 4.58 -3.87
N GLU A 50 -0.15 4.47 -5.19
CA GLU A 50 -0.38 5.63 -6.05
C GLU A 50 -1.77 6.24 -5.74
N PRO A 51 -1.91 7.57 -5.63
CA PRO A 51 -3.19 8.22 -5.35
C PRO A 51 -4.35 7.76 -6.24
N ASN A 52 -4.10 7.58 -7.54
CA ASN A 52 -5.13 7.14 -8.50
C ASN A 52 -5.38 5.61 -8.46
N LYS A 53 -4.69 4.86 -7.60
CA LYS A 53 -4.85 3.40 -7.42
C LYS A 53 -5.32 3.04 -6.01
N ILE A 54 -5.70 4.01 -5.18
CA ILE A 54 -6.16 3.75 -3.80
C ILE A 54 -7.36 2.80 -3.78
N THR A 55 -8.37 3.02 -4.63
CA THR A 55 -9.54 2.14 -4.70
C THR A 55 -9.15 0.70 -5.04
N LEU A 56 -8.34 0.53 -6.09
CA LEU A 56 -7.84 -0.79 -6.49
C LEU A 56 -7.07 -1.49 -5.36
N PHE A 57 -6.20 -0.74 -4.66
CA PHE A 57 -5.47 -1.28 -3.51
C PHE A 57 -6.40 -1.72 -2.37
N LEU A 58 -7.47 -0.96 -2.10
CA LEU A 58 -8.45 -1.31 -1.06
C LEU A 58 -9.25 -2.54 -1.46
N ASP A 59 -9.68 -2.65 -2.71
CA ASP A 59 -10.41 -3.82 -3.23
C ASP A 59 -9.56 -5.09 -3.10
N ASP A 60 -8.29 -5.01 -3.50
CA ASP A 60 -7.34 -6.12 -3.39
C ASP A 60 -7.08 -6.48 -1.92
N LEU A 61 -6.93 -5.47 -1.05
CA LEU A 61 -6.73 -5.69 0.37
C LEU A 61 -7.93 -6.39 1.01
N ILE A 62 -9.14 -5.93 0.72
CA ILE A 62 -10.39 -6.52 1.21
C ILE A 62 -10.49 -7.98 0.79
N LYS A 63 -10.28 -8.28 -0.50
CA LYS A 63 -10.27 -9.65 -1.03
C LYS A 63 -9.20 -10.51 -0.37
N SER A 64 -8.01 -9.95 -0.09
CA SER A 64 -6.90 -10.70 0.52
C SER A 64 -7.13 -11.13 1.97
N VAL A 65 -8.01 -10.42 2.70
CA VAL A 65 -8.35 -10.77 4.10
C VAL A 65 -9.25 -12.02 4.14
N GLY A 66 -9.89 -12.41 3.02
CA GLY A 66 -10.71 -13.62 2.91
C GLY A 66 -11.95 -13.59 3.80
N ASN A 67 -12.37 -12.40 4.25
CA ASN A 67 -13.56 -12.22 5.04
C ASN A 67 -14.73 -11.90 4.11
N LYS A 68 -15.67 -12.84 4.02
CA LYS A 68 -16.87 -12.77 3.17
C LYS A 68 -17.72 -11.54 3.44
N ASP A 69 -17.76 -11.05 4.68
CA ASP A 69 -18.54 -9.85 5.05
C ASP A 69 -17.96 -8.57 4.42
N PHE A 70 -16.66 -8.58 4.07
CA PHE A 70 -16.02 -7.46 3.38
C PHE A 70 -15.97 -7.66 1.86
N GLU A 71 -16.13 -8.88 1.33
CA GLU A 71 -16.16 -9.10 -0.12
C GLU A 71 -17.31 -8.31 -0.78
N ASP A 72 -18.47 -8.23 -0.12
CA ASP A 72 -19.63 -7.45 -0.58
C ASP A 72 -19.31 -5.95 -0.71
N LEU A 73 -18.44 -5.40 0.15
CA LEU A 73 -18.00 -4.01 0.09
C LEU A 73 -17.10 -3.70 -1.11
N SER A 74 -16.43 -4.71 -1.68
CA SER A 74 -15.61 -4.54 -2.89
C SER A 74 -16.42 -4.52 -4.20
N SER A 75 -17.72 -4.81 -4.11
CA SER A 75 -18.65 -4.84 -5.24
C SER A 75 -19.59 -3.64 -5.32
N LEU A 76 -19.49 -2.73 -4.34
CA LEU A 76 -20.28 -1.51 -4.21
C LEU A 76 -19.66 -0.33 -4.99
#